data_AF-A0A932D3Y0-F1
#
_entry.id   AF-A0A932D3Y0-F1
#
_cell.length_a   1.000
_cell.length_b   1.000
_cell.length_c   1.000
_cell.angle_alpha   90.00
_cell.angle_beta   90.00
_cell.angle_gamma   90.00
#
_symmetry.space_group_name_H-M   'P 1'
#
loop_
_entity.id
_entity.type
_entity.pdbx_description
1 polymer ?
#
loop_
_entity_poly.entity_id
_entity_poly.type
_entity_poly.pdbx_seq_one_letter_code
_entity_poly.pdbx_strand_id
1 'polypeptide(L)'
;MTTRPGLMTSASRLLLAACLALAGCGGGSVGSPTGGTGDDDDDDSGGEGEGEGEGEGEGEGEGEEQEICDGFDNDRDGLVDDGCTCDAGETQDCYPGEPAEAGVGACAAGTQTCEEGFEFAEWGECAGFVGPQEESCGNGTDDDCDGEADEGCGCTIGETRPCYPGPEGEVGVGICAEGAETCIAGDAGDDENEWSDCDGARTPREEVCGNDVDEDCDGSDEECEGPIVIQLDIDGDCVYASCPPEAPYPIACNITFSGGDERGCVAYVQGSSEVYFQEGNVCSAGHLSGTMTCSTEEGDGLDAGNCPINKEVQYYETDPDDCPSDDDDW
;
A
#
# COMPACT_ATOMS: atom_id res chain seq x y z
N MET A 1 -37.90 -44.17 29.64
CA MET A 1 -36.94 -44.94 28.82
C MET A 1 -35.83 -43.97 28.50
N THR A 2 -34.74 -44.09 29.24
CA THR A 2 -33.63 -43.14 29.34
C THR A 2 -32.38 -43.88 28.92
N THR A 3 -31.62 -43.34 27.96
CA THR A 3 -30.19 -43.58 27.57
C THR A 3 -30.06 -43.34 26.06
N ARG A 4 -29.05 -42.71 25.45
CA ARG A 4 -27.81 -41.99 25.82
C ARG A 4 -27.35 -41.21 24.56
N PRO A 5 -26.56 -40.12 24.71
CA PRO A 5 -25.89 -39.44 23.60
C PRO A 5 -24.53 -40.10 23.27
N GLY A 6 -24.11 -40.01 22.01
CA GLY A 6 -22.81 -40.47 21.53
C GLY A 6 -21.89 -39.29 21.22
N LEU A 7 -20.88 -39.09 22.06
CA LEU A 7 -19.68 -38.28 21.76
C LEU A 7 -18.88 -38.96 20.64
N MET A 8 -18.36 -38.17 19.69
CA MET A 8 -17.23 -38.57 18.86
C MET A 8 -16.02 -37.70 19.14
N THR A 9 -14.88 -38.34 19.02
CA THR A 9 -13.65 -38.13 19.78
C THR A 9 -12.67 -37.21 19.06
N SER A 10 -11.95 -36.44 19.86
CA SER A 10 -10.75 -35.65 19.53
C SER A 10 -9.69 -36.45 18.76
N ALA A 11 -9.12 -35.85 17.71
CA ALA A 11 -7.89 -36.31 17.07
C ALA A 11 -6.88 -35.15 17.03
N SER A 12 -6.05 -35.12 18.08
CA SER A 12 -4.83 -34.31 18.18
C SER A 12 -3.80 -34.85 17.19
N ARG A 13 -3.26 -34.00 16.29
CA ARG A 13 -2.16 -34.36 15.39
C ARG A 13 -0.88 -33.61 15.77
N LEU A 14 0.15 -34.44 15.92
CA LEU A 14 1.51 -34.20 16.38
C LEU A 14 2.27 -33.13 15.57
N LEU A 15 3.04 -32.34 16.31
CA LEU A 15 4.22 -31.61 15.83
C LEU A 15 5.26 -32.57 15.23
N LEU A 16 5.86 -32.18 14.11
CA LEU A 16 7.14 -32.69 13.67
C LEU A 16 8.09 -31.50 13.41
N ALA A 17 9.01 -31.28 14.35
CA ALA A 17 10.14 -30.38 14.20
C ALA A 17 11.32 -31.19 13.64
N ALA A 18 11.91 -30.72 12.54
CA ALA A 18 13.14 -31.26 11.98
C ALA A 18 14.25 -30.20 12.07
N CYS A 19 15.11 -30.33 13.09
CA CYS A 19 16.41 -29.67 13.14
C CYS A 19 17.37 -30.42 12.21
N LEU A 20 18.00 -29.72 11.27
CA LEU A 20 19.21 -30.18 10.59
C LEU A 20 20.35 -29.22 10.93
N ALA A 21 21.30 -29.72 11.74
CA ALA A 21 22.56 -29.06 12.02
C ALA A 21 23.65 -29.71 11.16
N LEU A 22 24.46 -28.89 10.49
CA LEU A 22 25.76 -29.28 9.93
C LEU A 22 26.82 -28.26 10.39
N ALA A 23 27.75 -28.73 11.21
CA ALA A 23 29.10 -28.18 11.38
C ALA A 23 29.86 -28.36 10.04
N GLY A 24 30.79 -27.51 9.57
CA GLY A 24 31.75 -26.64 10.25
C GLY A 24 33.17 -27.17 10.01
N CYS A 25 33.99 -26.45 9.23
CA CYS A 25 35.49 -26.37 9.20
C CYS A 25 35.89 -25.72 7.85
N GLY A 26 36.90 -24.89 7.65
CA GLY A 26 38.04 -24.41 8.43
C GLY A 26 38.81 -23.38 7.57
N GLY A 27 39.64 -22.56 8.22
CA GLY A 27 40.18 -21.32 7.65
C GLY A 27 41.38 -21.41 6.71
N GLY A 28 41.81 -20.23 6.26
CA GLY A 28 43.06 -20.00 5.54
C GLY A 28 43.30 -18.49 5.39
N SER A 29 44.33 -18.00 6.09
CA SER A 29 44.86 -16.63 6.02
C SER A 29 46.05 -16.61 5.07
N VAL A 30 46.22 -15.59 4.21
CA VAL A 30 47.46 -14.82 3.94
C VAL A 30 47.33 -13.87 2.72
N GLY A 31 47.76 -12.61 2.88
CA GLY A 31 48.60 -11.89 1.89
C GLY A 31 47.99 -10.82 0.98
N SER A 32 48.11 -9.54 1.38
CA SER A 32 48.30 -8.32 0.55
C SER A 32 49.56 -8.42 -0.36
N PRO A 33 49.92 -7.47 -1.28
CA PRO A 33 49.47 -6.07 -1.45
C PRO A 33 49.31 -5.56 -2.91
N THR A 34 48.84 -4.31 -3.08
CA THR A 34 49.40 -3.16 -3.85
C THR A 34 48.26 -2.17 -4.16
N GLY A 35 48.20 -0.98 -3.54
CA GLY A 35 48.74 0.30 -4.04
C GLY A 35 47.56 1.25 -4.32
N GLY A 36 47.46 2.51 -3.90
CA GLY A 36 48.41 3.47 -3.36
C GLY A 36 48.47 4.69 -4.29
N THR A 37 47.74 5.77 -3.95
CA THR A 37 47.93 7.23 -4.18
C THR A 37 46.56 7.89 -3.91
N GLY A 38 46.31 8.77 -2.94
CA GLY A 38 47.17 9.80 -2.35
C GLY A 38 47.02 11.07 -3.17
N ASP A 39 46.35 12.09 -2.61
CA ASP A 39 46.73 13.51 -2.67
C ASP A 39 45.79 14.29 -1.72
N ASP A 40 46.40 14.65 -0.59
CA ASP A 40 45.97 15.67 0.37
C ASP A 40 46.34 17.05 -0.19
N ASP A 41 45.46 18.05 -0.04
CA ASP A 41 45.87 19.46 -0.05
C ASP A 41 45.12 20.20 1.07
N ASP A 42 45.94 20.81 1.91
CA ASP A 42 45.69 21.71 3.03
C ASP A 42 44.85 22.95 2.66
N ASP A 43 44.08 23.50 3.60
CA ASP A 43 44.39 24.84 4.12
C ASP A 43 43.68 25.13 5.45
N ASP A 44 44.54 25.45 6.42
CA ASP A 44 44.30 25.92 7.77
C ASP A 44 44.15 27.44 7.76
N SER A 45 43.18 27.99 8.48
CA SER A 45 43.33 29.30 9.12
C SER A 45 42.24 29.53 10.17
N GLY A 46 42.69 29.54 11.42
CA GLY A 46 41.88 29.75 12.61
C GLY A 46 41.36 31.17 12.84
N GLY A 47 40.59 31.26 13.92
CA GLY A 47 40.13 32.50 14.54
C GLY A 47 39.77 32.22 15.99
N GLU A 48 40.69 32.60 16.87
CA GLU A 48 40.58 32.51 18.33
C GLU A 48 39.42 33.38 18.84
N GLY A 49 38.67 32.85 19.79
CA GLY A 49 37.64 33.57 20.54
C GLY A 49 37.58 33.03 21.95
N GLU A 50 38.49 33.51 22.80
CA GLU A 50 38.42 33.32 24.25
C GLU A 50 37.22 34.09 24.79
N GLY A 51 36.35 33.37 25.51
CA GLY A 51 35.20 33.92 26.22
C GLY A 51 34.95 33.08 27.46
N GLU A 52 35.79 33.28 28.47
CA GLU A 52 35.50 32.87 29.84
C GLU A 52 34.28 33.67 30.32
N GLY A 53 33.12 33.01 30.33
CA GLY A 53 31.93 33.45 31.01
C GLY A 53 31.59 32.43 32.09
N GLU A 54 32.23 32.56 33.25
CA GLU A 54 31.68 32.04 34.49
C GLU A 54 30.42 32.85 34.79
N GLY A 55 29.30 32.46 34.18
CA GLY A 55 27.98 32.84 34.64
C GLY A 55 27.67 31.96 35.84
N GLU A 56 27.96 32.48 37.03
CA GLU A 56 27.31 32.01 38.24
C GLU A 56 25.81 32.05 37.94
N GLY A 57 25.19 30.86 37.82
CA GLY A 57 23.75 30.71 37.80
C GLY A 57 23.23 31.14 39.16
N GLU A 58 23.09 32.44 39.35
CA GLU A 58 22.13 32.98 40.28
C GLU A 58 20.78 32.48 39.77
N GLY A 59 20.22 31.49 40.49
CA GLY A 59 18.80 31.22 40.40
C GLY A 59 18.12 32.53 40.72
N GLU A 60 17.70 33.23 39.67
CA GLU A 60 16.75 34.32 39.78
C GLU A 60 15.48 33.65 40.31
N GLY A 61 15.28 33.77 41.61
CA GLY A 61 14.01 33.46 42.24
C GLY A 61 12.95 34.20 41.45
N GLU A 62 12.07 33.43 40.83
CA GLU A 62 10.88 33.91 40.16
C GLU A 62 10.17 34.83 41.15
N GLY A 63 9.76 35.99 40.64
CA GLY A 63 9.25 37.07 41.46
C GLY A 63 8.06 36.58 42.26
N GLU A 64 8.10 36.80 43.57
CA GLU A 64 6.90 36.83 44.40
C GLU A 64 6.08 38.05 43.95
N GLU A 65 5.38 37.92 42.82
CA GLU A 65 4.27 38.79 42.50
C GLU A 65 3.22 38.52 43.57
N GLN A 66 2.67 39.56 44.20
CA GLN A 66 1.67 39.33 45.24
C GLN A 66 0.36 38.97 44.57
N GLU A 67 -0.28 37.91 45.06
CA GLU A 67 -1.62 37.54 44.66
C GLU A 67 -2.61 38.70 44.81
N ILE A 68 -3.44 38.87 43.78
CA ILE A 68 -4.62 39.71 43.84
C ILE A 68 -5.76 38.77 44.20
N CYS A 69 -6.42 39.03 45.33
CA CYS A 69 -7.52 38.18 45.83
C CYS A 69 -8.77 38.26 44.94
N ASP A 70 -8.71 37.69 43.74
CA ASP A 70 -9.68 37.80 42.66
C ASP A 70 -10.11 36.45 42.06
N GLY A 71 -9.64 35.34 42.64
CA GLY A 71 -10.01 33.99 42.21
C GLY A 71 -9.12 33.43 41.11
N PHE A 72 -7.99 34.08 40.81
CA PHE A 72 -7.03 33.64 39.80
C PHE A 72 -5.62 33.57 40.38
N ASP A 73 -4.82 32.66 39.85
CA ASP A 73 -3.39 32.56 40.15
C ASP A 73 -2.65 33.65 39.37
N ASN A 74 -2.30 34.76 40.03
CA ASN A 74 -1.67 35.90 39.39
C ASN A 74 -0.14 35.83 39.38
N ASP A 75 0.45 35.15 40.35
CA ASP A 75 1.89 34.97 40.47
C ASP A 75 2.42 33.67 39.83
N ARG A 76 1.50 32.84 39.34
CA ARG A 76 1.69 31.60 38.58
C ARG A 76 2.40 30.51 39.38
N ASP A 77 2.18 30.48 40.69
CA ASP A 77 2.79 29.49 41.57
C ASP A 77 1.99 28.16 41.65
N GLY A 78 0.81 28.13 41.03
CA GLY A 78 -0.11 26.99 40.97
C GLY A 78 -1.14 26.96 42.11
N LEU A 79 -1.10 27.92 43.03
CA LEU A 79 -2.08 28.15 44.08
C LEU A 79 -2.92 29.38 43.67
N VAL A 80 -4.19 29.40 44.09
CA VAL A 80 -5.08 30.53 43.76
C VAL A 80 -5.32 31.33 45.02
N ASP A 81 -5.04 32.62 44.97
CA ASP A 81 -5.21 33.56 46.07
C ASP A 81 -4.42 33.15 47.31
N ASP A 82 -3.21 32.60 47.15
CA ASP A 82 -2.35 32.31 48.29
C ASP A 82 -1.95 33.62 49.01
N GLY A 83 -1.83 33.58 50.34
CA GLY A 83 -1.61 34.79 51.14
C GLY A 83 -2.81 35.76 51.24
N CYS A 84 -3.95 35.47 50.60
CA CYS A 84 -5.20 36.20 50.78
C CYS A 84 -5.92 35.79 52.06
N THR A 85 -6.44 36.78 52.81
CA THR A 85 -7.22 36.51 54.02
C THR A 85 -8.67 36.17 53.69
N CYS A 86 -9.19 35.09 54.27
CA CYS A 86 -10.59 34.66 54.12
C CYS A 86 -11.21 34.25 55.47
N ASP A 87 -12.53 34.13 55.53
CA ASP A 87 -13.22 33.58 56.71
C ASP A 87 -13.40 32.06 56.58
N ALA A 88 -13.11 31.29 57.63
CA ALA A 88 -13.22 29.83 57.58
C ALA A 88 -14.62 29.35 57.14
N GLY A 89 -14.67 28.54 56.08
CA GLY A 89 -15.89 28.04 55.44
C GLY A 89 -16.46 28.94 54.34
N GLU A 90 -15.82 30.07 54.04
CA GLU A 90 -16.09 30.86 52.84
C GLU A 90 -15.70 30.07 51.58
N THR A 91 -16.39 30.31 50.48
CA THR A 91 -16.15 29.65 49.19
C THR A 91 -16.11 30.68 48.08
N GLN A 92 -15.22 30.49 47.10
CA GLN A 92 -15.17 31.30 45.90
C GLN A 92 -14.86 30.46 44.66
N ASP A 93 -15.19 30.99 43.49
CA ASP A 93 -14.72 30.43 42.23
C ASP A 93 -13.20 30.57 42.16
N CYS A 94 -12.54 29.65 41.50
CA CYS A 94 -11.09 29.66 41.35
C CYS A 94 -10.69 29.11 39.98
N TYR A 95 -9.61 29.63 39.43
CA TYR A 95 -9.03 29.10 38.20
C TYR A 95 -7.51 29.30 38.21
N PRO A 96 -6.70 28.22 38.33
CA PRO A 96 -5.24 28.31 38.36
C PRO A 96 -4.59 28.59 36.98
N GLY A 97 -5.33 28.52 35.88
CA GLY A 97 -4.83 28.80 34.54
C GLY A 97 -4.90 30.29 34.17
N GLU A 98 -4.73 30.64 32.89
CA GLU A 98 -4.85 32.04 32.49
C GLU A 98 -6.30 32.53 32.64
N PRO A 99 -6.55 33.71 33.24
CA PRO A 99 -7.92 34.21 33.43
C PRO A 99 -8.74 34.34 32.14
N ALA A 100 -8.07 34.45 30.99
CA ALA A 100 -8.71 34.52 29.68
C ALA A 100 -9.32 33.19 29.22
N GLU A 101 -8.80 32.06 29.70
CA GLU A 101 -9.23 30.69 29.35
C GLU A 101 -10.42 30.25 30.21
N ALA A 102 -10.63 30.88 31.37
CA ALA A 102 -11.66 30.49 32.33
C ALA A 102 -13.06 30.57 31.71
N GLY A 103 -13.68 29.42 31.45
CA GLY A 103 -15.00 29.31 30.83
C GLY A 103 -15.00 29.38 29.29
N VAL A 104 -13.83 29.29 28.67
CA VAL A 104 -13.64 29.11 27.22
C VAL A 104 -13.62 27.61 26.91
N GLY A 105 -14.30 27.20 25.84
CA GLY A 105 -14.30 25.80 25.42
C GLY A 105 -14.69 24.79 26.51
N ALA A 106 -13.81 23.82 26.73
CA ALA A 106 -13.90 22.81 27.78
C ALA A 106 -13.45 23.33 29.16
N CYS A 107 -12.71 24.45 29.21
CA CYS A 107 -12.18 25.00 30.45
C CYS A 107 -13.27 25.55 31.36
N ALA A 108 -13.15 25.24 32.65
CA ALA A 108 -14.12 25.62 33.65
C ALA A 108 -13.44 25.98 34.97
N ALA A 109 -13.94 27.04 35.62
CA ALA A 109 -13.56 27.40 36.98
C ALA A 109 -13.99 26.30 37.98
N GLY A 110 -13.13 26.07 38.96
CA GLY A 110 -13.43 25.25 40.12
C GLY A 110 -14.01 26.07 41.27
N THR A 111 -14.07 25.47 42.44
CA THR A 111 -14.43 26.15 43.69
C THR A 111 -13.39 25.84 44.75
N GLN A 112 -12.87 26.88 45.39
CA GLN A 112 -12.02 26.74 46.57
C GLN A 112 -12.80 27.09 47.84
N THR A 113 -12.42 26.45 48.94
CA THR A 113 -13.01 26.66 50.26
C THR A 113 -11.93 27.15 51.19
N CYS A 114 -12.21 28.21 51.94
CA CYS A 114 -11.32 28.72 52.96
C CYS A 114 -11.29 27.76 54.15
N GLU A 115 -10.13 27.16 54.42
CA GLU A 115 -9.93 26.17 55.47
C GLU A 115 -9.35 26.82 56.73
N GLU A 116 -9.60 26.22 57.89
CA GLU A 116 -9.03 26.69 59.16
C GLU A 116 -7.53 26.34 59.22
N GLY A 117 -6.66 27.34 59.04
CA GLY A 117 -5.22 27.17 59.14
C GLY A 117 -4.67 27.29 60.56
N PHE A 118 -3.34 27.22 60.70
CA PHE A 118 -2.68 27.19 62.03
C PHE A 118 -2.73 28.51 62.79
N GLU A 119 -2.53 29.63 62.08
CA GLU A 119 -2.59 30.99 62.66
C GLU A 119 -3.73 31.83 62.05
N PHE A 120 -4.02 31.64 60.77
CA PHE A 120 -5.08 32.30 60.01
C PHE A 120 -5.79 31.27 59.11
N ALA A 121 -7.00 31.58 58.66
CA ALA A 121 -7.66 30.76 57.64
C ALA A 121 -7.04 31.06 56.27
N GLU A 122 -6.94 30.03 55.43
CA GLU A 122 -6.22 30.05 54.15
C GLU A 122 -7.09 29.39 53.09
N TRP A 123 -6.99 29.82 51.83
CA TRP A 123 -7.69 29.18 50.73
C TRP A 123 -7.14 27.77 50.49
N GLY A 124 -8.05 26.80 50.41
CA GLY A 124 -7.72 25.42 50.05
C GLY A 124 -7.57 25.22 48.55
N GLU A 125 -7.35 23.98 48.13
CA GLU A 125 -7.20 23.63 46.71
C GLU A 125 -8.41 24.06 45.87
N CYS A 126 -8.15 24.48 44.63
CA CYS A 126 -9.19 24.75 43.66
C CYS A 126 -9.85 23.45 43.18
N ALA A 127 -11.00 23.07 43.73
CA ALA A 127 -11.63 21.80 43.43
C ALA A 127 -12.54 21.87 42.21
N GLY A 128 -12.36 20.93 41.27
CA GLY A 128 -13.26 20.74 40.13
C GLY A 128 -13.04 21.68 38.94
N PHE A 129 -11.91 22.41 38.91
CA PHE A 129 -11.52 23.14 37.71
C PHE A 129 -11.15 22.19 36.56
N VAL A 130 -11.31 22.67 35.33
CA VAL A 130 -10.85 22.04 34.10
C VAL A 130 -9.99 23.06 33.39
N GLY A 131 -8.70 22.77 33.22
CA GLY A 131 -7.76 23.63 32.50
C GLY A 131 -7.50 23.12 31.07
N PRO A 132 -6.72 23.88 30.27
CA PRO A 132 -6.40 23.55 28.88
C PRO A 132 -5.84 22.14 28.74
N GLN A 133 -6.31 21.42 27.73
CA GLN A 133 -5.80 20.12 27.30
C GLN A 133 -5.33 20.20 25.85
N GLU A 134 -4.69 19.15 25.35
CA GLU A 134 -4.42 19.03 23.91
C GLU A 134 -5.72 18.82 23.14
N GLU A 135 -5.85 19.45 21.97
CA GLU A 135 -7.03 19.32 21.10
C GLU A 135 -7.33 17.87 20.76
N SER A 136 -8.59 17.47 20.99
CA SER A 136 -9.09 16.21 20.51
C SER A 136 -9.87 16.41 19.21
N CYS A 137 -9.16 16.22 18.10
CA CYS A 137 -9.67 16.48 16.77
C CYS A 137 -11.01 15.80 16.43
N GLY A 138 -11.95 16.61 15.96
CA GLY A 138 -13.26 16.18 15.50
C GLY A 138 -14.31 16.03 16.59
N ASN A 139 -14.04 16.52 17.80
CA ASN A 139 -15.01 16.52 18.89
C ASN A 139 -15.89 17.79 18.90
N GLY A 140 -15.52 18.84 18.14
CA GLY A 140 -16.24 20.11 18.08
C GLY A 140 -16.16 20.96 19.34
N THR A 141 -15.15 20.71 20.17
CA THR A 141 -14.86 21.35 21.46
C THR A 141 -13.48 21.98 21.38
N ASP A 142 -13.36 23.15 22.00
CA ASP A 142 -12.11 23.87 22.22
C ASP A 142 -11.52 23.32 23.53
N ASP A 143 -10.65 22.32 23.43
CA ASP A 143 -10.05 21.59 24.55
C ASP A 143 -8.85 22.35 25.13
N ASP A 144 -8.14 23.11 24.31
CA ASP A 144 -6.98 23.92 24.71
C ASP A 144 -7.34 25.35 25.17
N CYS A 145 -8.61 25.73 25.00
CA CYS A 145 -9.22 26.96 25.50
C CYS A 145 -8.64 28.23 24.87
N ASP A 146 -8.09 28.15 23.65
CA ASP A 146 -7.56 29.27 22.88
C ASP A 146 -8.65 30.07 22.14
N GLY A 147 -9.88 29.52 22.08
CA GLY A 147 -11.06 30.13 21.47
C GLY A 147 -11.41 29.60 20.08
N GLU A 148 -10.62 28.70 19.51
CA GLU A 148 -10.92 27.91 18.32
C GLU A 148 -11.16 26.44 18.72
N ALA A 149 -11.85 25.67 17.89
CA ALA A 149 -12.11 24.25 18.19
C ALA A 149 -11.65 23.42 16.99
N ASP A 150 -11.08 22.24 17.27
CA ASP A 150 -10.55 21.32 16.27
C ASP A 150 -9.47 21.95 15.36
N GLU A 151 -8.66 22.85 15.91
CA GLU A 151 -7.49 23.46 15.28
C GLU A 151 -6.24 22.58 15.43
N GLY A 152 -5.20 22.85 14.62
CA GLY A 152 -4.01 21.98 14.58
C GLY A 152 -4.20 20.58 13.98
N CYS A 153 -5.45 20.15 13.72
CA CYS A 153 -5.84 18.79 13.31
C CYS A 153 -5.47 18.34 11.88
N GLY A 154 -4.49 18.96 11.22
CA GLY A 154 -4.01 18.61 9.88
C GLY A 154 -4.94 18.99 8.71
N CYS A 155 -6.25 18.75 8.83
CA CYS A 155 -7.29 19.23 7.92
C CYS A 155 -8.59 19.55 8.66
N THR A 156 -9.46 20.36 8.05
CA THR A 156 -10.77 20.70 8.64
C THR A 156 -11.82 19.69 8.20
N ILE A 157 -12.56 19.09 9.14
CA ILE A 157 -13.60 18.08 8.80
C ILE A 157 -14.60 18.63 7.77
N GLY A 158 -14.81 17.86 6.70
CA GLY A 158 -15.67 18.21 5.58
C GLY A 158 -14.99 19.09 4.51
N GLU A 159 -13.75 19.51 4.72
CA GLU A 159 -12.92 20.07 3.65
C GLU A 159 -12.73 19.02 2.54
N THR A 160 -12.67 19.46 1.29
CA THR A 160 -12.48 18.59 0.13
C THR A 160 -11.30 19.06 -0.70
N ARG A 161 -10.48 18.14 -1.19
CA ARG A 161 -9.40 18.43 -2.14
C ARG A 161 -9.38 17.44 -3.31
N PRO A 162 -8.86 17.84 -4.49
CA PRO A 162 -8.69 16.93 -5.60
C PRO A 162 -7.63 15.88 -5.29
N CYS A 163 -7.85 14.66 -5.76
CA CYS A 163 -6.93 13.55 -5.59
C CYS A 163 -6.87 12.71 -6.86
N TYR A 164 -5.73 12.06 -7.09
CA TYR A 164 -5.57 11.13 -8.20
C TYR A 164 -4.52 10.07 -7.83
N PRO A 165 -4.92 8.79 -7.63
CA PRO A 165 -4.00 7.74 -7.24
C PRO A 165 -3.26 7.08 -8.42
N GLY A 166 -3.50 7.53 -9.66
CA GLY A 166 -2.81 7.05 -10.86
C GLY A 166 -1.50 7.79 -11.15
N PRO A 167 -0.78 7.38 -12.21
CA PRO A 167 0.45 8.04 -12.66
C PRO A 167 0.28 9.54 -12.99
N GLU A 168 1.32 10.33 -12.71
CA GLU A 168 1.32 11.75 -13.05
C GLU A 168 1.26 11.96 -14.57
N GLY A 169 0.38 12.84 -15.03
CA GLY A 169 0.26 13.22 -16.45
C GLY A 169 -0.87 12.53 -17.23
N GLU A 170 -1.51 11.51 -16.66
CA GLU A 170 -2.64 10.79 -17.27
C GLU A 170 -4.01 11.35 -16.84
N VAL A 171 -4.02 12.23 -15.83
CA VAL A 171 -5.25 12.89 -15.37
C VAL A 171 -5.88 13.72 -16.49
N GLY A 172 -7.16 13.44 -16.79
CA GLY A 172 -7.88 14.10 -17.88
C GLY A 172 -7.56 13.56 -19.28
N VAL A 173 -6.80 12.47 -19.38
CA VAL A 173 -6.58 11.71 -20.62
C VAL A 173 -7.56 10.54 -20.65
N GLY A 174 -8.16 10.26 -21.83
CA GLY A 174 -9.15 9.20 -21.97
C GLY A 174 -10.30 9.28 -20.96
N ILE A 175 -10.54 8.17 -20.26
CA ILE A 175 -11.51 8.10 -19.15
C ILE A 175 -10.96 8.58 -17.81
N CYS A 176 -9.65 8.77 -17.69
CA CYS A 176 -9.00 9.07 -16.43
C CYS A 176 -9.40 10.45 -15.92
N ALA A 177 -9.75 10.49 -14.65
CA ALA A 177 -10.29 11.67 -14.02
C ALA A 177 -9.85 11.75 -12.56
N GLU A 178 -9.59 12.96 -12.10
CA GLU A 178 -9.41 13.24 -10.67
C GLU A 178 -10.68 12.89 -9.90
N GLY A 179 -10.48 12.40 -8.68
CA GLY A 179 -11.50 12.24 -7.67
C GLY A 179 -11.44 13.38 -6.66
N ALA A 180 -12.14 13.20 -5.55
CA ALA A 180 -12.02 14.05 -4.39
C ALA A 180 -11.89 13.21 -3.12
N GLU A 181 -11.01 13.65 -2.23
CA GLU A 181 -10.94 13.15 -0.86
C GLU A 181 -11.56 14.21 0.07
N THR A 182 -12.22 13.73 1.12
CA THR A 182 -12.87 14.57 2.13
C THR A 182 -12.15 14.36 3.45
N CYS A 183 -11.85 15.45 4.16
CA CYS A 183 -11.30 15.37 5.50
C CYS A 183 -12.37 14.81 6.45
N ILE A 184 -12.01 13.75 7.16
CA ILE A 184 -12.85 13.04 8.13
C ILE A 184 -12.14 13.00 9.47
N ALA A 185 -12.91 12.80 10.54
CA ALA A 185 -12.33 12.55 11.85
C ALA A 185 -11.47 11.28 11.78
N GLY A 186 -10.28 11.33 12.38
CA GLY A 186 -9.38 10.19 12.51
C GLY A 186 -9.98 9.06 13.35
N ASP A 187 -9.27 7.93 13.40
CA ASP A 187 -9.66 6.81 14.25
C ASP A 187 -9.62 7.20 15.74
N ALA A 188 -10.41 6.50 16.56
CA ALA A 188 -10.50 6.80 17.98
C ALA A 188 -9.15 6.63 18.70
N GLY A 189 -8.50 7.74 19.03
CA GLY A 189 -7.19 7.80 19.69
C GLY A 189 -6.09 8.42 18.85
N ASP A 190 -6.40 8.89 17.64
CA ASP A 190 -5.51 9.75 16.86
C ASP A 190 -5.91 11.22 17.08
N ASP A 191 -4.93 12.06 17.40
CA ASP A 191 -5.11 13.50 17.66
C ASP A 191 -5.03 14.32 16.36
N GLU A 192 -5.31 13.70 15.20
CA GLU A 192 -5.29 14.34 13.88
C GLU A 192 -6.49 13.89 13.02
N ASN A 193 -7.02 14.80 12.19
CA ASN A 193 -8.00 14.43 11.16
C ASN A 193 -7.27 13.83 9.94
N GLU A 194 -7.97 12.95 9.22
CA GLU A 194 -7.41 12.25 8.06
C GLU A 194 -8.20 12.51 6.78
N TRP A 195 -7.52 12.36 5.64
CA TRP A 195 -8.20 12.41 4.34
C TRP A 195 -8.75 11.03 4.00
N SER A 196 -10.02 11.01 3.55
CA SER A 196 -10.66 9.79 3.09
C SER A 196 -9.94 9.17 1.88
N ASP A 197 -10.40 7.97 1.49
CA ASP A 197 -10.08 7.43 0.17
C ASP A 197 -10.44 8.43 -0.95
N CYS A 198 -9.71 8.32 -2.06
CA CYS A 198 -9.94 9.16 -3.22
C CYS A 198 -11.20 8.73 -3.98
N ASP A 199 -12.33 9.33 -3.63
CA ASP A 199 -13.63 8.97 -4.19
C ASP A 199 -13.83 9.53 -5.61
N GLY A 200 -14.34 8.67 -6.49
CA GLY A 200 -14.71 9.05 -7.86
C GLY A 200 -13.55 9.20 -8.84
N ALA A 201 -12.30 9.00 -8.40
CA ALA A 201 -11.17 8.94 -9.30
C ALA A 201 -11.32 7.78 -10.30
N ARG A 202 -10.91 8.02 -11.54
CA ARG A 202 -10.81 6.99 -12.58
C ARG A 202 -9.36 6.88 -12.97
N THR A 203 -8.75 5.75 -12.65
CA THR A 203 -7.35 5.44 -12.97
C THR A 203 -7.27 4.60 -14.25
N PRO A 204 -6.07 4.47 -14.84
CA PRO A 204 -5.85 3.57 -15.96
C PRO A 204 -6.34 2.17 -15.65
N ARG A 205 -6.92 1.52 -16.64
CA ARG A 205 -7.25 0.11 -16.64
C ARG A 205 -6.87 -0.50 -17.98
N GLU A 206 -7.00 -1.80 -18.09
CA GLU A 206 -6.76 -2.52 -19.33
C GLU A 206 -7.67 -1.99 -20.46
N GLU A 207 -7.07 -1.80 -21.63
CA GLU A 207 -7.69 -1.29 -22.85
C GLU A 207 -8.79 -2.25 -23.35
N VAL A 208 -9.97 -1.71 -23.63
CA VAL A 208 -11.06 -2.47 -24.25
C VAL A 208 -11.11 -2.12 -25.73
N CYS A 209 -10.35 -2.89 -26.50
CA CYS A 209 -10.13 -2.66 -27.92
C CYS A 209 -11.41 -2.36 -28.72
N GLY A 210 -11.36 -1.29 -29.53
CA GLY A 210 -12.38 -0.97 -30.53
C GLY A 210 -13.69 -0.43 -29.95
N ASN A 211 -13.63 0.15 -28.76
CA ASN A 211 -14.76 0.86 -28.15
C ASN A 211 -14.65 2.40 -28.31
N ASP A 212 -13.60 2.91 -28.95
CA ASP A 212 -13.29 4.33 -29.14
C ASP A 212 -13.06 5.09 -27.81
N VAL A 213 -12.56 4.40 -26.78
CA VAL A 213 -12.37 4.89 -25.41
C VAL A 213 -11.00 4.46 -24.88
N ASP A 214 -10.09 5.44 -24.79
CA ASP A 214 -8.79 5.34 -24.13
C ASP A 214 -8.95 5.03 -22.62
N GLU A 215 -8.65 3.79 -22.25
CA GLU A 215 -8.85 3.20 -20.93
C GLU A 215 -7.59 3.16 -20.06
N ASP A 216 -6.45 3.00 -20.71
CA ASP A 216 -5.13 3.04 -20.08
C ASP A 216 -4.57 4.46 -19.98
N CYS A 217 -5.27 5.44 -20.56
CA CYS A 217 -5.04 6.87 -20.44
C CYS A 217 -3.70 7.32 -21.00
N ASP A 218 -3.21 6.61 -22.03
CA ASP A 218 -1.94 6.89 -22.69
C ASP A 218 -2.05 7.97 -23.80
N GLY A 219 -3.28 8.38 -24.13
CA GLY A 219 -3.59 9.40 -25.13
C GLY A 219 -4.04 8.83 -26.48
N SER A 220 -4.22 7.52 -26.59
CA SER A 220 -4.75 6.81 -27.74
C SER A 220 -5.83 5.82 -27.33
N ASP A 221 -6.87 5.68 -28.16
CA ASP A 221 -7.66 4.44 -28.20
C ASP A 221 -6.85 3.51 -29.10
N GLU A 222 -5.93 2.75 -28.50
CA GLU A 222 -5.06 1.87 -29.26
C GLU A 222 -5.90 0.69 -29.79
N GLU A 223 -5.87 0.49 -31.12
CA GLU A 223 -6.19 -0.81 -31.68
C GLU A 223 -5.18 -1.78 -31.08
N CYS A 224 -5.56 -2.50 -30.02
CA CYS A 224 -4.74 -3.56 -29.44
C CYS A 224 -4.06 -4.34 -30.56
N GLU A 225 -2.76 -4.61 -30.44
CA GLU A 225 -2.09 -5.55 -31.34
C GLU A 225 -2.88 -6.86 -31.27
N GLY A 226 -3.76 -7.07 -32.25
CA GLY A 226 -4.58 -8.27 -32.35
C GLY A 226 -3.68 -9.50 -32.37
N PRO A 227 -4.28 -10.71 -32.29
CA PRO A 227 -3.48 -11.91 -32.16
C PRO A 227 -2.46 -11.99 -33.30
N ILE A 228 -1.18 -12.19 -32.94
CA ILE A 228 -0.07 -12.14 -33.87
C ILE A 228 -0.24 -13.27 -34.88
N VAL A 229 -0.47 -12.90 -36.14
CA VAL A 229 -0.59 -13.86 -37.24
C VAL A 229 0.78 -14.09 -37.86
N ILE A 230 1.34 -15.27 -37.64
CA ILE A 230 2.57 -15.71 -38.31
C ILE A 230 2.23 -16.49 -39.58
N GLN A 231 3.01 -16.26 -40.63
CA GLN A 231 2.90 -17.00 -41.89
C GLN A 231 3.72 -18.29 -41.80
N LEU A 232 3.12 -19.41 -42.15
CA LEU A 232 3.76 -20.72 -42.23
C LEU A 232 4.00 -21.06 -43.69
N ASP A 233 5.25 -21.37 -44.01
CA ASP A 233 5.73 -21.81 -45.34
C ASP A 233 6.93 -22.72 -45.09
N ILE A 234 6.67 -23.98 -44.74
CA ILE A 234 7.68 -24.92 -44.25
C ILE A 234 7.72 -26.15 -45.15
N ASP A 235 8.90 -26.43 -45.69
CA ASP A 235 9.16 -27.63 -46.50
C ASP A 235 9.30 -28.88 -45.62
N GLY A 236 8.62 -29.94 -46.03
CA GLY A 236 8.57 -31.21 -45.34
C GLY A 236 7.33 -31.37 -44.46
N ASP A 237 7.15 -32.60 -44.00
CA ASP A 237 6.11 -32.99 -43.05
C ASP A 237 6.78 -33.43 -41.74
N CYS A 238 6.05 -33.33 -40.61
CA CYS A 238 6.55 -33.51 -39.23
C CYS A 238 7.37 -32.30 -38.73
N VAL A 239 6.77 -31.12 -38.75
CA VAL A 239 7.45 -29.84 -38.46
C VAL A 239 6.85 -29.15 -37.23
N TYR A 240 7.66 -28.33 -36.57
CA TYR A 240 7.22 -27.48 -35.47
C TYR A 240 7.15 -26.03 -35.93
N ALA A 241 6.13 -25.30 -35.45
CA ALA A 241 6.11 -23.84 -35.50
C ALA A 241 5.91 -23.29 -34.09
N SER A 242 6.59 -22.19 -33.79
CA SER A 242 6.57 -21.56 -32.47
C SER A 242 5.98 -20.15 -32.54
N CYS A 243 5.12 -19.83 -31.59
CA CYS A 243 4.65 -18.47 -31.37
C CYS A 243 5.78 -17.59 -30.77
N PRO A 244 5.78 -16.28 -31.06
CA PRO A 244 6.78 -15.35 -30.55
C PRO A 244 6.60 -15.10 -29.04
N PRO A 245 7.64 -14.69 -28.30
CA PRO A 245 7.57 -14.51 -26.85
C PRO A 245 6.59 -13.42 -26.40
N GLU A 246 6.25 -12.47 -27.27
CA GLU A 246 5.28 -11.41 -27.01
C GLU A 246 3.83 -11.93 -26.99
N ALA A 247 3.54 -13.03 -27.67
CA ALA A 247 2.23 -13.67 -27.69
C ALA A 247 2.44 -15.20 -27.71
N PRO A 248 2.73 -15.83 -26.56
CA PRO A 248 3.25 -17.20 -26.53
C PRO A 248 2.19 -18.28 -26.77
N TYR A 249 0.88 -17.96 -26.79
CA TYR A 249 -0.18 -18.97 -26.84
C TYR A 249 -0.79 -19.11 -28.24
N PRO A 250 -0.67 -20.25 -28.94
CA PRO A 250 -1.36 -20.48 -30.20
C PRO A 250 -2.86 -20.70 -29.96
N ILE A 251 -3.70 -19.83 -30.53
CA ILE A 251 -5.17 -19.87 -30.32
C ILE A 251 -5.95 -20.27 -31.58
N ALA A 252 -5.33 -20.17 -32.76
CA ALA A 252 -5.93 -20.57 -34.02
C ALA A 252 -4.87 -20.84 -35.10
N CYS A 253 -5.25 -21.59 -36.13
CA CYS A 253 -4.44 -21.74 -37.33
C CYS A 253 -5.34 -21.79 -38.58
N ASN A 254 -4.76 -21.61 -39.76
CA ASN A 254 -5.45 -21.88 -41.02
C ASN A 254 -4.41 -22.43 -41.99
N ILE A 255 -4.33 -23.75 -42.08
CA ILE A 255 -3.20 -24.43 -42.71
C ILE A 255 -3.64 -25.32 -43.85
N THR A 256 -2.72 -25.53 -44.78
CA THR A 256 -2.86 -26.37 -45.96
C THR A 256 -1.62 -27.22 -46.12
N PHE A 257 -1.77 -28.53 -45.95
CA PHE A 257 -0.80 -29.55 -46.31
C PHE A 257 -0.93 -29.91 -47.79
N SER A 258 0.18 -30.03 -48.49
CA SER A 258 0.22 -30.20 -49.96
C SER A 258 0.74 -31.56 -50.46
N GLY A 259 1.08 -32.49 -49.57
CA GLY A 259 1.43 -33.86 -49.94
C GLY A 259 0.21 -34.74 -50.23
N GLY A 260 0.50 -36.01 -50.52
CA GLY A 260 -0.44 -36.97 -51.07
C GLY A 260 -1.17 -37.87 -50.05
N ASP A 261 -0.91 -37.75 -48.75
CA ASP A 261 -1.59 -38.54 -47.72
C ASP A 261 -2.98 -37.94 -47.42
N GLU A 262 -3.93 -38.79 -47.06
CA GLU A 262 -5.29 -38.36 -46.70
C GLU A 262 -5.41 -37.91 -45.24
N ARG A 263 -4.39 -38.19 -44.41
CA ARG A 263 -4.31 -37.88 -42.98
C ARG A 263 -3.49 -36.62 -42.72
N GLY A 264 -3.96 -35.81 -41.78
CA GLY A 264 -3.20 -34.69 -41.19
C GLY A 264 -3.40 -34.63 -39.68
N CYS A 265 -2.34 -34.28 -38.96
CA CYS A 265 -2.33 -34.16 -37.51
C CYS A 265 -1.79 -32.79 -37.09
N VAL A 266 -2.44 -32.19 -36.10
CA VAL A 266 -1.96 -31.05 -35.34
C VAL A 266 -1.83 -31.51 -33.90
N ALA A 267 -0.66 -31.36 -33.29
CA ALA A 267 -0.47 -31.64 -31.87
C ALA A 267 -0.05 -30.40 -31.10
N TYR A 268 -0.73 -30.14 -29.99
CA TYR A 268 -0.51 -28.97 -29.15
C TYR A 268 -0.65 -29.31 -27.66
N VAL A 269 0.42 -29.06 -26.91
CA VAL A 269 0.41 -29.14 -25.44
C VAL A 269 -0.11 -27.81 -24.90
N GLN A 270 -1.22 -27.83 -24.15
CA GLN A 270 -1.77 -26.65 -23.51
C GLN A 270 -0.71 -25.90 -22.66
N GLY A 271 -0.59 -24.59 -22.89
CA GLY A 271 0.41 -23.73 -22.25
C GLY A 271 1.78 -23.71 -22.95
N SER A 272 1.98 -24.50 -24.01
CA SER A 272 3.17 -24.43 -24.86
C SER A 272 3.06 -23.28 -25.87
N SER A 273 4.20 -22.83 -26.39
CA SER A 273 4.28 -21.94 -27.55
C SER A 273 4.54 -22.67 -28.87
N GLU A 274 4.76 -23.99 -28.83
CA GLU A 274 5.06 -24.81 -29.98
C GLU A 274 3.87 -25.67 -30.39
N VAL A 275 3.62 -25.70 -31.70
CA VAL A 275 2.62 -26.57 -32.33
C VAL A 275 3.33 -27.49 -33.32
N TYR A 276 3.01 -28.77 -33.25
CA TYR A 276 3.52 -29.79 -34.16
C TYR A 276 2.51 -30.07 -35.27
N PHE A 277 3.00 -30.15 -36.50
CA PHE A 277 2.21 -30.38 -37.71
C PHE A 277 2.77 -31.58 -38.47
N GLN A 278 1.90 -32.56 -38.74
CA GLN A 278 2.27 -33.76 -39.47
C GLN A 278 1.28 -34.06 -40.58
N GLU A 279 1.81 -34.32 -41.77
CA GLU A 279 1.07 -34.89 -42.88
C GLU A 279 1.43 -36.37 -43.03
N GLY A 280 0.44 -37.26 -43.00
CA GLY A 280 0.66 -38.69 -43.19
C GLY A 280 1.70 -39.29 -42.22
N ASN A 281 2.43 -40.28 -42.72
CA ASN A 281 3.37 -41.13 -41.97
C ASN A 281 4.84 -41.00 -42.42
N VAL A 282 5.12 -40.28 -43.52
CA VAL A 282 6.48 -40.12 -44.05
C VAL A 282 6.94 -38.67 -43.87
N CYS A 283 7.77 -38.44 -42.85
CA CYS A 283 8.39 -37.13 -42.64
C CYS A 283 9.28 -36.72 -43.84
N SER A 284 9.37 -35.42 -44.11
CA SER A 284 10.11 -34.83 -45.26
C SER A 284 9.49 -35.02 -46.66
N ALA A 285 8.23 -35.46 -46.78
CA ALA A 285 7.57 -35.76 -48.06
C ALA A 285 6.32 -34.89 -48.34
N GLY A 286 6.41 -33.58 -48.13
CA GLY A 286 5.28 -32.66 -48.31
C GLY A 286 5.67 -31.23 -47.99
N HIS A 287 4.68 -30.39 -47.71
CA HIS A 287 4.86 -28.96 -47.44
C HIS A 287 3.63 -28.37 -46.75
N LEU A 288 3.88 -27.62 -45.69
CA LEU A 288 2.91 -26.92 -44.85
C LEU A 288 2.89 -25.43 -45.21
N SER A 289 1.73 -24.93 -45.60
CA SER A 289 1.51 -23.50 -45.87
C SER A 289 0.29 -22.97 -45.12
N GLY A 290 0.27 -21.71 -44.74
CA GLY A 290 -0.89 -21.08 -44.11
C GLY A 290 -0.51 -20.08 -43.03
N THR A 291 -1.33 -19.97 -41.99
CA THR A 291 -1.10 -19.04 -40.89
C THR A 291 -1.32 -19.69 -39.54
N MET A 292 -0.58 -19.24 -38.53
CA MET A 292 -0.84 -19.52 -37.12
C MET A 292 -1.08 -18.20 -36.39
N THR A 293 -2.05 -18.20 -35.47
CA THR A 293 -2.53 -17.03 -34.75
C THR A 293 -2.21 -17.21 -33.29
N CYS A 294 -1.42 -16.29 -32.74
CA CYS A 294 -0.87 -16.35 -31.39
C CYS A 294 -1.44 -15.23 -30.50
N SER A 295 -1.58 -15.48 -29.20
CA SER A 295 -2.22 -14.60 -28.23
C SER A 295 -1.37 -14.46 -26.96
N THR A 296 -1.59 -13.36 -26.25
CA THR A 296 -1.08 -13.13 -24.88
C THR A 296 -1.86 -13.94 -23.84
N GLU A 297 -3.10 -14.33 -24.17
CA GLU A 297 -3.94 -15.19 -23.34
C GLU A 297 -4.03 -16.62 -23.88
N GLU A 298 -4.08 -17.58 -22.97
CA GLU A 298 -4.22 -18.99 -23.29
C GLU A 298 -5.63 -19.33 -23.80
N GLY A 299 -5.71 -20.05 -24.93
CA GLY A 299 -6.99 -20.49 -25.51
C GLY A 299 -7.43 -21.89 -25.06
N ASP A 300 -8.60 -22.32 -25.56
CA ASP A 300 -9.20 -23.63 -25.27
C ASP A 300 -8.48 -24.82 -25.97
N GLY A 301 -7.35 -24.59 -26.63
CA GLY A 301 -6.62 -25.58 -27.45
C GLY A 301 -6.95 -25.49 -28.94
N LEU A 302 -6.27 -26.28 -29.78
CA LEU A 302 -6.46 -26.29 -31.23
C LEU A 302 -7.34 -27.46 -31.66
N ASP A 303 -8.34 -27.18 -32.49
CA ASP A 303 -9.31 -28.13 -33.00
C ASP A 303 -9.73 -27.81 -34.44
N ALA A 304 -10.64 -28.61 -35.00
CA ALA A 304 -11.12 -28.42 -36.38
C ALA A 304 -11.88 -27.10 -36.61
N GLY A 305 -12.37 -26.45 -35.55
CA GLY A 305 -13.09 -25.19 -35.60
C GLY A 305 -12.17 -23.97 -35.68
N ASN A 306 -11.05 -23.98 -34.94
CA ASN A 306 -10.11 -22.86 -34.90
C ASN A 306 -8.77 -23.12 -35.63
N CYS A 307 -8.50 -24.36 -36.03
CA CYS A 307 -7.27 -24.76 -36.71
C CYS A 307 -7.57 -25.78 -37.84
N PRO A 308 -8.40 -25.42 -38.85
CA PRO A 308 -8.79 -26.35 -39.90
C PRO A 308 -7.61 -26.89 -40.71
N ILE A 309 -7.66 -28.19 -40.97
CA ILE A 309 -6.71 -28.93 -41.81
C ILE A 309 -7.40 -29.37 -43.11
N ASN A 310 -6.72 -29.24 -44.26
CA ASN A 310 -7.25 -29.63 -45.57
C ASN A 310 -7.10 -31.13 -45.90
N LYS A 311 -7.29 -32.01 -44.92
CA LYS A 311 -7.15 -33.47 -45.05
C LYS A 311 -8.48 -34.18 -44.79
N GLU A 312 -8.66 -35.36 -45.38
CA GLU A 312 -9.88 -36.16 -45.25
C GLU A 312 -9.99 -36.75 -43.85
N VAL A 313 -8.86 -37.17 -43.28
CA VAL A 313 -8.75 -37.63 -41.90
C VAL A 313 -7.93 -36.62 -41.10
N GLN A 314 -8.47 -36.16 -39.97
CA GLN A 314 -7.89 -35.09 -39.16
C GLN A 314 -7.71 -35.55 -37.72
N TYR A 315 -6.54 -35.29 -37.16
CA TYR A 315 -6.17 -35.60 -35.78
C TYR A 315 -5.77 -34.31 -35.05
N TYR A 316 -6.22 -34.15 -33.82
CA TYR A 316 -5.87 -33.05 -32.92
C TYR A 316 -5.47 -33.66 -31.59
N GLU A 317 -4.16 -33.70 -31.34
CA GLU A 317 -3.60 -34.42 -30.20
C GLU A 317 -2.91 -33.47 -29.23
N THR A 318 -2.74 -33.93 -27.99
CA THR A 318 -1.99 -33.17 -26.97
C THR A 318 -0.51 -33.51 -26.95
N ASP A 319 -0.10 -34.58 -27.64
CA ASP A 319 1.29 -35.03 -27.73
C ASP A 319 1.64 -35.33 -29.21
N PRO A 320 2.76 -34.81 -29.73
CA PRO A 320 3.26 -35.14 -31.07
C PRO A 320 3.41 -36.65 -31.33
N ASP A 321 3.75 -37.44 -30.30
CA ASP A 321 3.94 -38.89 -30.44
C ASP A 321 2.61 -39.65 -30.63
N ASP A 322 1.48 -39.02 -30.31
CA ASP A 322 0.13 -39.59 -30.51
C ASP A 322 -0.41 -39.35 -31.93
N CYS A 323 0.30 -38.57 -32.76
CA CYS A 323 -0.02 -38.45 -34.17
C CYS A 323 0.22 -39.80 -34.89
N PRO A 324 -0.67 -40.24 -35.80
CA PRO A 324 -0.58 -41.57 -36.41
C PRO A 324 0.75 -41.82 -37.12
N SER A 325 1.34 -42.98 -36.85
CA SER A 325 2.50 -43.49 -37.58
C SER A 325 2.13 -44.78 -38.34
N ASP A 326 3.03 -45.26 -39.20
CA ASP A 326 2.83 -46.46 -40.04
C ASP A 326 2.40 -47.73 -39.26
N ASP A 327 2.58 -47.78 -37.94
CA ASP A 327 2.37 -48.98 -37.13
C ASP A 327 0.92 -49.17 -36.61
N ASP A 328 0.00 -48.22 -36.86
CA ASP A 328 -1.40 -48.26 -36.37
C ASP A 328 -2.45 -48.72 -37.41
N ASP A 329 -2.07 -49.61 -38.33
CA ASP A 329 -3.01 -50.28 -39.26
C ASP A 329 -3.65 -51.51 -38.56
N TRP A 330 -4.88 -51.35 -38.06
CA TRP A 330 -5.77 -52.45 -37.64
C TRP A 330 -6.93 -52.67 -38.62
#